data_AF-A0A960LU51-F1
#
_entry.id   AF-A0A960LU51-F1
#
_cell.length_a   1.000
_cell.length_b   1.000
_cell.length_c   1.000
_cell.angle_alpha   90.00
_cell.angle_beta   90.00
_cell.angle_gamma   90.00
#
_symmetry.space_group_name_H-M   'P 1'
#
loop_
_entity.id
_entity.type
_entity.pdbx_description
1 polymer ?
#
loop_
_entity_poly.entity_id
_entity_poly.type
_entity_poly.pdbx_seq_one_letter_code
_entity_poly.pdbx_strand_id
1 'polypeptide(L)'
;MLRKRLNMISRNDPCWCGSGKKWKKCHAPIEAPRNFNTFQKEYFSKYQIMLKTPEQIDGIRRSCHLAANMLKKTCALAKAGVTTNELNDFVLEEHKKAGAKPAPLGYGDPPYPKAICTSLN
;
A
#
# COMPACT_ATOMS: atom_id res chain seq x y z
N MET A 1 -35.01 1.08 33.71
CA MET A 1 -34.04 1.97 34.39
C MET A 1 -32.56 1.60 34.21
N LEU A 2 -32.18 0.43 33.69
CA LEU A 2 -30.77 -0.01 33.58
C LEU A 2 -29.98 0.54 32.37
N ARG A 3 -30.63 1.07 31.33
CA ARG A 3 -29.94 1.57 30.12
C ARG A 3 -29.19 2.90 30.30
N LYS A 4 -29.46 3.67 31.37
CA LYS A 4 -28.86 5.02 31.57
C LYS A 4 -27.49 5.01 32.27
N ARG A 5 -27.02 3.89 32.84
CA ARG A 5 -25.73 3.81 33.57
C ARG A 5 -24.53 3.28 32.76
N LEU A 6 -24.73 2.89 31.51
CA LEU A 6 -23.64 2.32 30.68
C LEU A 6 -22.62 3.36 30.20
N ASN A 7 -22.94 4.65 30.25
CA ASN A 7 -22.06 5.73 29.77
C ASN A 7 -21.05 6.25 30.82
N MET A 8 -20.97 5.66 32.02
CA MET A 8 -20.16 6.20 33.13
C MET A 8 -19.16 5.23 33.75
N ILE A 9 -19.00 4.01 33.22
CA ILE A 9 -17.96 3.08 33.67
C ILE A 9 -16.78 3.17 32.70
N SER A 10 -15.64 3.70 33.16
CA SER A 10 -14.38 3.68 32.42
C SER A 10 -13.89 2.24 32.23
N ARG A 11 -13.13 1.98 31.14
CA ARG A 11 -12.61 0.63 30.82
C ARG A 11 -11.82 0.00 31.97
N ASN A 12 -11.19 0.80 32.82
CA ASN A 12 -10.37 0.34 33.93
C ASN A 12 -11.09 0.29 35.28
N ASP A 13 -12.33 0.77 35.38
CA ASP A 13 -13.09 0.79 36.63
C ASP A 13 -13.46 -0.63 37.11
N PRO A 14 -13.72 -0.83 38.42
CA PRO A 14 -14.25 -2.08 38.94
C PRO A 14 -15.57 -2.47 38.24
N CYS A 15 -15.71 -3.76 37.91
CA CYS A 15 -16.91 -4.27 37.26
C CYS A 15 -18.14 -4.22 38.19
N TRP A 16 -19.31 -3.85 37.66
CA TRP A 16 -20.57 -3.76 38.40
C TRP A 16 -21.06 -5.09 39.01
N CYS A 17 -20.52 -6.23 38.57
CA CYS A 17 -20.89 -7.55 39.06
C CYS A 17 -20.23 -7.95 40.40
N GLY A 18 -19.39 -7.09 40.99
CA GLY A 18 -18.73 -7.36 42.27
C GLY A 18 -17.53 -8.32 42.20
N SER A 19 -17.07 -8.69 41.00
CA SER A 19 -15.98 -9.66 40.81
C SER A 19 -14.58 -9.16 41.21
N GLY A 20 -14.43 -7.87 41.55
CA GLY A 20 -13.13 -7.22 41.77
C GLY A 20 -12.27 -7.05 40.50
N LYS A 21 -12.72 -7.54 39.34
CA LYS A 21 -12.01 -7.42 38.05
C LYS A 21 -12.29 -6.07 37.39
N LYS A 22 -11.32 -5.56 36.62
CA LYS A 22 -11.51 -4.38 35.75
C LYS A 22 -12.64 -4.63 34.75
N TRP A 23 -13.47 -3.62 34.47
CA TRP A 23 -14.63 -3.70 33.58
C TRP A 23 -14.29 -4.34 32.22
N LYS A 24 -13.21 -3.87 31.58
CA LYS A 24 -12.70 -4.40 30.30
C LYS A 24 -12.35 -5.89 30.29
N LYS A 25 -12.10 -6.50 31.46
CA LYS A 25 -11.73 -7.91 31.62
C LYS A 25 -12.89 -8.77 32.16
N CYS A 26 -14.09 -8.20 32.33
CA CYS A 26 -15.23 -8.91 32.93
C CYS A 26 -16.44 -8.92 31.99
N HIS A 27 -17.28 -7.88 31.97
CA HIS A 27 -18.46 -7.82 31.09
C HIS A 27 -18.48 -6.63 30.14
N ALA A 28 -17.34 -5.95 29.94
CA ALA A 28 -17.25 -5.00 28.84
C ALA A 28 -17.64 -5.71 27.53
N PRO A 29 -18.46 -5.06 26.68
CA PRO A 29 -18.78 -5.62 25.38
C PRO A 29 -17.49 -5.98 24.67
N ILE A 30 -17.36 -7.24 24.25
CA ILE A 30 -16.30 -7.61 23.33
C ILE A 30 -16.69 -6.94 22.02
N GLU A 31 -15.99 -5.87 21.67
CA GLU A 31 -16.14 -5.25 20.35
C GLU A 31 -15.87 -6.34 19.30
N ALA A 32 -16.83 -6.57 18.42
CA ALA A 32 -16.64 -7.49 17.31
C ALA A 32 -15.39 -7.07 16.54
N PRO A 33 -14.56 -8.02 16.07
CA PRO A 33 -13.40 -7.67 15.27
C PRO A 33 -13.85 -6.81 14.09
N ARG A 34 -13.22 -5.63 13.92
CA ARG A 34 -13.55 -4.75 12.81
C ARG A 34 -13.36 -5.51 11.50
N ASN A 35 -14.43 -5.58 10.72
CA ASN A 35 -14.39 -6.16 9.39
C ASN A 35 -13.44 -5.32 8.53
N PHE A 36 -12.39 -5.95 7.96
CA PHE A 36 -11.39 -5.27 7.13
C PHE A 36 -12.03 -4.50 5.97
N ASN A 37 -13.05 -5.07 5.32
CA ASN A 37 -13.72 -4.42 4.19
C ASN A 37 -14.49 -3.17 4.62
N THR A 38 -15.14 -3.21 5.79
CA THR A 38 -15.81 -2.04 6.35
C THR A 38 -14.78 -0.96 6.70
N PHE A 39 -13.70 -1.35 7.38
CA PHE A 39 -12.63 -0.43 7.74
C PHE A 39 -11.93 0.18 6.53
N GLN A 40 -11.66 -0.61 5.49
CA GLN A 40 -11.07 -0.16 4.24
C GLN A 40 -11.95 0.88 3.55
N LYS A 41 -13.28 0.66 3.51
CA LYS A 41 -14.25 1.62 2.95
C LYS A 41 -14.32 2.90 3.77
N GLU A 42 -14.41 2.80 5.10
CA GLU A 42 -14.44 3.95 5.99
C GLU A 42 -13.16 4.79 5.87
N TYR A 43 -12.00 4.15 5.84
CA TYR A 43 -10.71 4.82 5.71
C TYR A 43 -10.56 5.51 4.36
N PHE A 44 -10.99 4.87 3.28
CA PHE A 44 -11.00 5.48 1.95
C PHE A 44 -11.96 6.66 1.89
N SER A 45 -13.19 6.54 2.41
CA SER A 45 -14.16 7.65 2.43
C SER A 45 -13.60 8.86 3.18
N LYS A 46 -12.99 8.64 4.35
CA LYS A 46 -12.51 9.71 5.22
C LYS A 46 -11.21 10.36 4.74
N TYR A 47 -10.29 9.59 4.16
CA TYR A 47 -8.93 10.06 3.86
C TYR A 47 -8.51 9.92 2.39
N GLN A 48 -9.34 9.30 1.54
CA GLN A 48 -9.01 8.93 0.16
C GLN A 48 -7.76 8.03 0.04
N ILE A 49 -7.45 7.28 1.11
CA ILE A 49 -6.33 6.34 1.17
C ILE A 49 -6.86 4.93 1.05
N MET A 50 -6.41 4.22 0.02
CA MET A 50 -6.75 2.81 -0.19
C MET A 50 -5.84 1.91 0.65
N LEU A 51 -6.41 1.26 1.67
CA LEU A 51 -5.72 0.17 2.37
C LEU A 51 -5.64 -1.03 1.43
N LYS A 52 -4.46 -1.65 1.31
CA LYS A 52 -4.24 -2.76 0.37
C LYS A 52 -4.51 -4.11 1.04
N THR A 53 -5.03 -5.07 0.27
CA THR A 53 -5.13 -6.47 0.72
C THR A 53 -3.75 -7.13 0.74
N PRO A 54 -3.56 -8.26 1.45
CA PRO A 54 -2.30 -9.01 1.42
C PRO A 54 -1.82 -9.34 0.00
N GLU A 55 -2.74 -9.78 -0.87
CA GLU A 55 -2.44 -10.15 -2.26
C GLU A 55 -1.99 -8.94 -3.09
N GLN A 56 -2.64 -7.79 -2.88
CA GLN A 56 -2.25 -6.53 -3.51
C GLN A 56 -0.85 -6.08 -3.05
N ILE A 57 -0.56 -6.22 -1.75
CA ILE A 57 0.76 -5.90 -1.19
C ILE A 57 1.82 -6.82 -1.81
N ASP A 58 1.55 -8.12 -1.97
CA ASP A 58 2.48 -9.04 -2.61
C ASP A 58 2.70 -8.73 -4.10
N GLY A 59 1.65 -8.31 -4.81
CA GLY A 59 1.76 -7.79 -6.17
C GLY A 59 2.68 -6.56 -6.25
N ILE A 60 2.49 -5.60 -5.36
CA ILE A 60 3.35 -4.40 -5.25
C ILE A 60 4.80 -4.81 -4.97
N ARG A 61 5.05 -5.71 -4.02
CA ARG A 61 6.40 -6.21 -3.70
C ARG A 61 7.10 -6.77 -4.93
N ARG A 62 6.45 -7.69 -5.67
CA ARG A 62 7.03 -8.27 -6.88
C ARG A 62 7.34 -7.21 -7.94
N SER A 63 6.42 -6.27 -8.16
CA SER A 63 6.62 -5.16 -9.10
C SER A 63 7.79 -4.26 -8.70
N CYS A 64 7.89 -3.88 -7.42
CA CYS A 64 8.99 -3.07 -6.91
C CYS A 64 10.35 -3.77 -7.02
N HIS A 65 10.42 -5.07 -6.74
CA HIS A 65 11.66 -5.84 -6.91
C HIS A 65 12.11 -5.89 -8.38
N LEU A 66 11.18 -6.08 -9.30
CA LEU A 66 11.48 -6.05 -10.74
C LEU A 66 12.01 -4.68 -11.18
N ALA A 67 11.32 -3.60 -10.80
CA ALA A 67 11.71 -2.24 -11.12
C ALA A 67 13.09 -1.87 -10.54
N ALA A 68 13.37 -2.25 -9.29
CA ALA A 68 14.66 -2.02 -8.65
C ALA A 68 15.81 -2.76 -9.35
N ASN A 69 15.58 -4.01 -9.75
CA ASN A 69 16.56 -4.79 -10.50
C ASN A 69 16.84 -4.19 -11.88
N MET A 70 15.79 -3.76 -12.60
CA MET A 70 15.95 -3.07 -13.88
C MET A 70 16.74 -1.78 -13.72
N LEU A 71 16.37 -0.93 -12.76
CA LEU A 71 17.10 0.33 -12.47
C LEU A 71 18.58 0.05 -12.22
N LYS A 72 18.91 -0.93 -11.39
CA LYS A 72 20.31 -1.31 -11.11
C LYS A 72 21.08 -1.68 -12.39
N LYS A 73 20.49 -2.48 -13.29
CA LYS A 73 21.12 -2.84 -14.56
C LYS A 73 21.26 -1.64 -15.50
N THR A 74 20.22 -0.81 -15.61
CA THR A 74 20.24 0.39 -16.45
C THR A 74 21.30 1.39 -15.97
N CYS A 75 21.42 1.61 -14.67
CA CYS A 75 22.48 2.46 -14.10
C CYS A 75 23.88 1.91 -14.39
N ALA A 76 24.08 0.59 -14.36
CA ALA A 76 25.37 -0.01 -14.71
C ALA A 76 25.73 0.15 -16.21
N LEU A 77 24.73 0.34 -17.08
CA LEU A 77 24.93 0.64 -18.50
C LEU A 77 25.19 2.12 -18.78
N ALA A 78 24.78 3.02 -17.88
CA ALA A 78 24.93 4.46 -18.05
C ALA A 78 26.40 4.89 -17.90
N LYS A 79 27.12 4.92 -19.03
CA LYS A 79 28.52 5.33 -19.13
C LYS A 79 28.73 6.25 -20.33
N ALA A 80 29.88 6.93 -20.38
CA ALA A 80 30.24 7.79 -21.49
C ALA A 80 30.11 7.06 -22.85
N GLY A 81 29.48 7.72 -23.82
CA GLY A 81 29.19 7.16 -25.14
C GLY A 81 27.86 6.43 -25.25
N VAL A 82 27.17 6.11 -24.14
CA VAL A 82 25.82 5.50 -24.18
C VAL A 82 24.76 6.59 -24.23
N THR A 83 23.88 6.49 -25.21
CA THR A 83 22.74 7.38 -25.41
C THR A 83 21.57 7.03 -24.49
N THR A 84 20.70 8.01 -24.24
CA THR A 84 19.45 7.79 -23.50
C THR A 84 18.49 6.84 -24.21
N ASN A 85 18.56 6.77 -25.55
CA ASN A 85 17.79 5.81 -26.34
C ASN A 85 18.28 4.37 -26.13
N GLU A 86 19.59 4.13 -26.07
CA GLU A 86 20.12 2.79 -25.76
C GLU A 86 19.68 2.32 -24.36
N LEU A 87 19.65 3.22 -23.37
CA LEU A 87 19.11 2.91 -22.05
C LEU A 87 17.61 2.60 -22.09
N ASN A 88 16.83 3.36 -22.88
CA ASN A 88 15.41 3.10 -23.08
C ASN A 88 15.17 1.72 -23.72
N ASP A 89 15.92 1.39 -24.77
CA ASP A 89 15.74 0.16 -25.54
C ASP A 89 16.11 -1.06 -24.70
N PHE A 90 17.17 -0.95 -23.90
CA PHE A 90 17.51 -1.95 -22.90
C PHE A 90 16.35 -2.19 -21.90
N VAL A 91 15.78 -1.12 -21.33
CA VAL A 91 14.68 -1.27 -20.36
C VAL A 91 13.42 -1.84 -21.01
N LEU A 92 13.12 -1.43 -22.25
CA LEU A 92 11.98 -1.97 -22.99
C LEU A 92 12.12 -3.48 -23.20
N GLU A 93 13.32 -3.95 -23.54
CA GLU A 93 13.62 -5.36 -23.71
C GLU A 93 13.54 -6.15 -22.39
N GLU A 94 14.07 -5.61 -21.29
CA GLU A 94 13.94 -6.25 -19.97
C GLU A 94 12.47 -6.37 -19.53
N HIS A 95 11.62 -5.37 -19.86
CA HIS A 95 10.19 -5.45 -19.58
C HIS A 95 9.52 -6.57 -20.37
N LYS A 96 9.84 -6.70 -21.67
CA LYS A 96 9.32 -7.80 -22.51
C LYS A 96 9.70 -9.16 -21.95
N LYS A 97 10.99 -9.36 -21.60
CA LYS A 97 11.48 -10.61 -21.00
C LYS A 97 10.78 -10.96 -19.68
N ALA A 98 10.46 -9.94 -18.88
CA ALA A 98 9.77 -10.12 -17.60
C ALA A 98 8.24 -10.25 -17.74
N GLY A 99 7.68 -10.16 -18.95
CA GLY A 99 6.23 -10.11 -19.15
C GLY A 99 5.57 -8.89 -18.50
N ALA A 100 6.31 -7.78 -18.34
CA ALA A 100 5.88 -6.56 -17.69
C ALA A 100 5.63 -5.44 -18.72
N LYS A 101 4.78 -4.47 -18.34
CA LYS A 101 4.54 -3.26 -19.13
C LYS A 101 5.28 -2.07 -18.52
N PRO A 102 6.07 -1.30 -19.30
CA PRO A 102 6.66 -0.05 -18.81
C PRO A 102 5.56 0.95 -18.48
N ALA A 103 5.51 1.43 -17.24
CA ALA A 103 4.49 2.36 -16.78
C ALA A 103 4.50 3.72 -17.53
N PRO A 104 5.66 4.30 -17.90
CA PRO A 104 5.70 5.57 -18.63
C PRO A 104 5.20 5.44 -20.08
N LEU A 105 5.32 4.28 -20.72
CA LEU A 105 5.04 4.14 -22.14
C LEU A 105 3.53 4.29 -22.44
N GLY A 106 3.17 5.34 -23.15
CA GLY A 106 1.79 5.72 -23.45
C GLY A 106 1.07 6.38 -22.28
N TYR A 107 1.78 6.85 -21.26
CA TYR A 107 1.20 7.55 -20.12
C TYR A 107 0.90 9.02 -20.46
N GLY A 108 -0.27 9.52 -20.03
CA GLY A 108 -0.67 10.93 -20.16
C GLY A 108 -1.29 11.30 -21.51
N ASP A 109 -1.61 12.59 -21.65
CA ASP A 109 -2.08 13.24 -22.88
C ASP A 109 -1.31 14.56 -23.08
N PRO A 110 -0.50 14.73 -24.15
CA PRO A 110 -0.19 13.73 -25.17
C PRO A 110 0.58 12.53 -24.60
N PRO A 111 0.49 11.34 -25.22
CA PRO A 111 1.06 10.10 -24.68
C PRO A 111 2.59 10.14 -24.66
N TYR A 112 3.17 9.78 -23.51
CA TYR A 112 4.62 9.71 -23.34
C TYR A 112 5.24 8.57 -24.19
N PRO A 113 6.27 8.83 -25.00
CA PRO A 113 6.68 7.92 -26.07
C PRO A 113 7.75 6.87 -25.68
N LYS A 114 8.23 6.87 -24.43
CA LYS A 114 9.40 6.06 -24.01
C LYS A 114 9.07 5.17 -22.80
N ALA A 115 9.88 4.13 -22.59
CA ALA A 115 9.74 3.18 -21.49
C ALA A 115 10.26 3.73 -20.16
N ILE A 116 11.20 4.67 -20.21
CA ILE A 116 11.77 5.36 -19.05
C ILE A 116 11.95 6.85 -19.33
N CYS A 117 11.99 7.64 -18.27
CA CYS A 117 12.50 9.00 -18.30
C CYS A 117 14.01 8.99 -18.04
N THR A 118 14.76 9.78 -18.80
CA THR A 118 16.19 10.01 -18.60
C THR A 118 16.41 11.52 -18.50
N SER A 119 16.69 12.01 -17.29
CA SER A 119 16.84 13.43 -17.01
C SER A 119 18.32 13.77 -16.91
N LEU A 120 18.84 14.42 -17.94
CA LEU A 120 20.17 15.02 -17.94
C LEU A 120 20.09 16.46 -17.37
N ASN A 121 21.26 17.01 -17.02
CA ASN A 121 21.47 18.32 -16.41
C ASN A 121 20.55 19.43 -16.93
#